data_AF-M0MZE2-F1
#
_entry.id   AF-M0MZE2-F1
#
_cell.length_a   1.000
_cell.length_b   1.000
_cell.length_c   1.000
_cell.angle_alpha   90.00
_cell.angle_beta   90.00
_cell.angle_gamma   90.00
#
_symmetry.space_group_name_H-M   'P 1'
#
loop_
_entity.id
_entity.type
_entity.pdbx_description
1 polymer ?
#
loop_
_entity_poly.entity_id
_entity_poly.type
_entity_poly.pdbx_seq_one_letter_code
_entity_poly.pdbx_strand_id
1 'polypeptide(L)'
;MSVVRYIQEVSEEYDSEDNLSESDGRELEMKVGAWRRLLENELGKEQRIAAADVGLLDVDGLLNRPESLFDDTVWNWLDGSTKADVKEACKTLVIDCPTSSVILSLRALERCLRVWHEEKTENKLEAAWGTALGQLISEFQEKTDSNDVMEQLSDLPPVLSNLFYLKEKRNEVSHPDKSPTSQEARRSLMIMAATITEIHEEIYDEKVVEYENGDFENVDVKGLSAENAFLTLVYEFIEQGFTDNGAVDVSRLKAVGSKVDISENKLENGMMDALMSGEGYEPKEGQFTPI
;
A
#
# COMPACT_ATOMS: atom_id res chain seq x y z
N MET A 1 -3.51 5.04 36.67
CA MET A 1 -4.10 3.69 36.79
C MET A 1 -5.14 3.57 35.69
N SER A 2 -5.04 2.59 34.78
CA SER A 2 -5.95 2.47 33.63
C SER A 2 -7.36 2.07 34.09
N VAL A 3 -8.40 2.65 33.49
CA VAL A 3 -9.82 2.33 33.76
C VAL A 3 -10.07 0.82 33.66
N VAL A 4 -9.41 0.15 32.71
CA VAL A 4 -9.53 -1.30 32.48
C VAL A 4 -9.08 -2.12 33.69
N ARG A 5 -7.96 -1.75 34.31
CA ARG A 5 -7.40 -2.49 35.45
C ARG A 5 -8.29 -2.40 36.70
N TYR A 6 -8.92 -1.24 36.90
CA TYR A 6 -9.80 -1.03 38.04
C TYR A 6 -11.17 -1.70 37.85
N ILE A 7 -11.67 -1.83 36.61
CA ILE A 7 -12.87 -2.62 36.29
C ILE A 7 -12.63 -4.10 36.61
N GLN A 8 -11.46 -4.64 36.29
CA GLN A 8 -11.09 -6.01 36.67
C GLN A 8 -11.07 -6.20 38.19
N GLU A 9 -10.45 -5.28 38.94
CA GLU A 9 -10.40 -5.34 40.41
C GLU A 9 -11.81 -5.35 41.04
N VAL A 10 -12.75 -4.55 40.51
CA VAL A 10 -14.14 -4.55 40.98
C VAL A 10 -14.91 -5.79 40.53
N SER A 11 -14.67 -6.30 39.32
CA SER A 11 -15.33 -7.52 38.84
C SER A 11 -14.94 -8.76 39.65
N GLU A 12 -13.67 -8.85 40.06
CA GLU A 12 -13.16 -9.94 40.92
C GLU A 12 -13.75 -9.88 42.34
N GLU A 13 -14.07 -8.68 42.83
CA GLU A 13 -14.62 -8.45 44.18
C GLU A 13 -16.10 -8.87 44.32
N TYR A 14 -16.85 -8.90 43.21
CA TYR A 14 -18.30 -9.18 43.19
C TYR A 14 -18.68 -10.42 42.36
N ASP A 15 -17.74 -11.35 42.10
CA ASP A 15 -17.94 -12.53 41.24
C ASP A 15 -18.65 -13.72 41.92
N SER A 16 -19.23 -13.55 43.13
CA SER A 16 -19.94 -14.60 43.88
C SER A 16 -21.46 -14.39 43.87
N GLU A 17 -22.22 -15.49 43.96
CA GLU A 17 -23.71 -15.54 44.05
C GLU A 17 -24.31 -14.87 45.30
N ASP A 18 -23.56 -13.98 45.97
CA ASP A 18 -23.97 -13.32 47.18
C ASP A 18 -24.91 -12.14 46.90
N ASN A 19 -25.97 -12.04 47.71
CA ASN A 19 -26.89 -10.92 47.64
C ASN A 19 -26.17 -9.63 48.06
N LEU A 20 -26.06 -8.67 47.14
CA LEU A 20 -25.49 -7.35 47.38
C LEU A 20 -26.19 -6.67 48.57
N SER A 21 -25.40 -6.24 49.55
CA SER A 21 -25.90 -5.46 50.69
C SER A 21 -26.14 -4.00 50.30
N GLU A 22 -26.90 -3.26 51.11
CA GLU A 22 -27.03 -1.80 50.93
C GLU A 22 -25.68 -1.06 51.03
N SER A 23 -24.71 -1.63 51.76
CA SER A 23 -23.35 -1.06 51.87
C SER A 23 -22.61 -1.20 50.54
N ASP A 24 -22.70 -2.37 49.91
CA ASP A 24 -22.11 -2.64 48.59
C ASP A 24 -22.68 -1.71 47.54
N GLY A 25 -24.00 -1.47 47.59
CA GLY A 25 -24.67 -0.51 46.71
C GLY A 25 -24.10 0.91 46.82
N ARG A 26 -23.85 1.40 48.05
CA ARG A 26 -23.25 2.73 48.28
C ARG A 26 -21.79 2.79 47.82
N GLU A 27 -21.04 1.72 48.06
CA GLU A 27 -19.64 1.65 47.63
C GLU A 27 -19.51 1.64 46.11
N LEU A 28 -20.33 0.83 45.44
CA LEU A 28 -20.41 0.81 43.97
C LEU A 28 -20.85 2.17 43.41
N GLU A 29 -21.82 2.84 44.02
CA GLU A 29 -22.24 4.18 43.60
C GLU A 29 -21.09 5.20 43.70
N MET A 30 -20.30 5.16 44.78
CA MET A 30 -19.11 5.99 44.91
C MET A 30 -18.04 5.66 43.85
N LYS A 31 -17.77 4.36 43.62
CA LYS A 31 -16.80 3.87 42.62
C LYS A 31 -17.22 4.32 41.20
N VAL A 32 -18.49 4.12 40.82
CA VAL A 32 -19.06 4.57 39.54
C VAL A 32 -19.01 6.10 39.41
N GLY A 33 -19.30 6.84 40.48
CA GLY A 33 -19.18 8.30 40.49
C GLY A 33 -17.74 8.79 40.32
N ALA A 34 -16.75 8.03 40.81
CA ALA A 34 -15.34 8.30 40.55
C ALA A 34 -14.97 7.98 39.10
N TRP A 35 -15.45 6.85 38.55
CA TRP A 35 -15.23 6.48 37.14
C TRP A 35 -15.79 7.51 36.19
N ARG A 36 -17.03 7.94 36.41
CA ARG A 36 -17.67 8.97 35.59
C ARG A 36 -16.82 10.24 35.56
N ARG A 37 -16.33 10.71 36.70
CA ARG A 37 -15.48 11.90 36.79
C ARG A 37 -14.12 11.73 36.12
N LEU A 38 -13.48 10.57 36.28
CA LEU A 38 -12.22 10.27 35.60
C LEU A 38 -12.41 10.21 34.09
N LEU A 39 -13.45 9.50 33.63
CA LEU A 39 -13.78 9.37 32.23
C LEU A 39 -14.13 10.75 31.63
N GLU A 40 -15.01 11.53 32.25
CA GLU A 40 -15.34 12.89 31.81
C GLU A 40 -14.11 13.80 31.75
N ASN A 41 -13.18 13.68 32.69
CA ASN A 41 -11.93 14.46 32.69
C ASN A 41 -10.97 14.03 31.58
N GLU A 42 -10.81 12.73 31.33
CA GLU A 42 -9.95 12.25 30.24
C GLU A 42 -10.58 12.56 28.87
N LEU A 43 -11.87 12.25 28.70
CA LEU A 43 -12.63 12.59 27.49
C LEU A 43 -12.69 14.10 27.23
N GLY A 44 -12.76 14.91 28.29
CA GLY A 44 -12.77 16.37 28.19
C GLY A 44 -11.42 16.99 27.81
N LYS A 45 -10.31 16.26 27.96
CA LYS A 45 -8.98 16.68 27.48
C LYS A 45 -8.71 16.28 26.03
N GLU A 46 -9.45 15.30 25.52
CA GLU A 46 -9.30 14.83 24.14
C GLU A 46 -10.06 15.74 23.17
N GLN A 47 -9.37 16.22 22.14
CA GLN A 47 -10.04 16.79 20.97
C GLN A 47 -10.36 15.65 20.00
N ARG A 48 -11.65 15.39 19.82
CA ARG A 48 -12.14 14.35 18.91
C ARG A 48 -12.55 14.96 17.58
N ILE A 49 -11.98 14.45 16.50
CA ILE A 49 -12.43 14.76 15.15
C ILE A 49 -13.34 13.61 14.75
N ALA A 50 -14.59 13.93 14.41
CA ALA A 50 -15.51 12.93 13.92
C ALA A 50 -14.97 12.37 12.60
N ALA A 51 -14.85 11.05 12.52
CA ALA A 51 -14.62 10.42 11.23
C ALA A 51 -15.84 10.68 10.35
N ALA A 52 -15.60 11.05 9.09
CA ALA A 52 -16.65 11.07 8.09
C ALA A 52 -17.14 9.62 7.90
N ASP A 53 -18.33 9.30 8.40
CA ASP A 53 -18.97 8.04 8.05
C ASP A 53 -19.57 8.18 6.66
N VAL A 54 -18.83 7.65 5.69
CA VAL A 54 -19.15 7.73 4.27
C VAL A 54 -19.78 6.44 3.73
N GLY A 55 -20.00 5.42 4.58
CA GLY A 55 -20.69 4.16 4.32
C GLY A 55 -20.08 3.22 3.26
N LEU A 56 -19.19 3.74 2.41
CA LEU A 56 -18.65 3.04 1.24
C LEU A 56 -17.21 2.53 1.43
N LEU A 57 -16.47 3.11 2.37
CA LEU A 57 -15.09 2.75 2.67
C LEU A 57 -14.99 2.38 4.15
N ASP A 58 -14.22 1.34 4.43
CA ASP A 58 -13.88 0.94 5.78
C ASP A 58 -12.96 1.99 6.41
N VAL A 59 -13.53 2.83 7.27
CA VAL A 59 -12.82 3.91 7.97
C VAL A 59 -11.68 3.35 8.83
N ASP A 60 -11.89 2.21 9.47
CA ASP A 60 -10.87 1.59 10.32
C ASP A 60 -9.72 1.06 9.46
N GLY A 61 -10.07 0.39 8.35
CA GLY A 61 -9.12 -0.05 7.33
C GLY A 61 -8.27 1.11 6.79
N LEU A 62 -8.88 2.24 6.43
CA LEU A 62 -8.13 3.41 5.93
C LEU A 62 -7.19 4.03 6.97
N LEU A 63 -7.57 4.02 8.25
CA LEU A 63 -6.74 4.60 9.32
C LEU A 63 -5.59 3.69 9.75
N ASN A 64 -5.87 2.40 9.89
CA ASN A 64 -4.97 1.44 10.54
C ASN A 64 -4.23 0.55 9.54
N ARG A 65 -4.82 0.31 8.37
CA ARG A 65 -4.32 -0.60 7.34
C ARG A 65 -4.42 -0.04 5.91
N PRO A 66 -3.87 1.15 5.62
CA PRO A 66 -3.93 1.74 4.29
C PRO A 66 -3.26 0.90 3.20
N GLU A 67 -2.38 -0.04 3.58
CA GLU A 67 -1.83 -1.06 2.69
C GLU A 67 -2.90 -1.95 2.05
N SER A 68 -4.04 -2.18 2.70
CA SER A 68 -5.10 -3.02 2.13
C SER A 68 -5.86 -2.38 0.97
N LEU A 69 -5.43 -1.20 0.51
CA LEU A 69 -5.83 -0.63 -0.78
C LEU A 69 -5.17 -1.35 -1.96
N PHE A 70 -4.12 -2.14 -1.70
CA PHE A 70 -3.30 -2.82 -2.70
C PHE A 70 -3.09 -4.28 -2.30
N ASP A 71 -2.66 -5.08 -3.27
CA ASP A 71 -2.04 -6.38 -2.98
C ASP A 71 -0.62 -6.17 -2.42
N ASP A 72 -0.11 -7.16 -1.68
CA ASP A 72 1.16 -7.05 -0.96
C ASP A 72 2.35 -6.77 -1.90
N THR A 73 2.33 -7.33 -3.12
CA THR A 73 3.36 -7.10 -4.15
C THR A 73 3.42 -5.64 -4.56
N VAL A 74 2.27 -5.05 -4.90
CA VAL A 74 2.14 -3.64 -5.29
C VAL A 74 2.52 -2.74 -4.12
N TRP A 75 2.04 -3.03 -2.92
CA TRP A 75 2.38 -2.23 -1.74
C TRP A 75 3.88 -2.27 -1.46
N ASN A 76 4.51 -3.44 -1.51
CA ASN A 76 5.93 -3.59 -1.23
C ASN A 76 6.81 -2.89 -2.27
N TRP A 77 6.39 -2.84 -3.53
CA TRP A 77 7.04 -2.06 -4.59
C TRP A 77 7.09 -0.54 -4.31
N LEU A 78 6.12 0.01 -3.57
CA LEU A 78 6.10 1.46 -3.28
C LEU A 78 7.25 1.88 -2.35
N ASP A 79 7.92 2.98 -2.72
CA ASP A 79 8.93 3.59 -1.88
C ASP A 79 8.33 4.18 -0.58
N GLY A 80 9.19 4.43 0.41
CA GLY A 80 8.75 4.94 1.72
C GLY A 80 8.01 6.28 1.63
N SER A 81 8.37 7.14 0.67
CA SER A 81 7.73 8.45 0.47
C SER A 81 6.31 8.31 -0.11
N THR A 82 6.12 7.38 -1.04
CA THR A 82 4.83 7.09 -1.66
C THR A 82 3.91 6.40 -0.67
N LYS A 83 4.41 5.41 0.08
CA LYS A 83 3.68 4.81 1.22
C LYS A 83 3.23 5.88 2.22
N ALA A 84 4.09 6.83 2.57
CA ALA A 84 3.74 7.92 3.48
C ALA A 84 2.62 8.82 2.93
N ASP A 85 2.67 9.14 1.63
CA ASP A 85 1.64 9.94 0.98
C ASP A 85 0.29 9.23 0.92
N VAL A 86 0.27 7.94 0.60
CA VAL A 86 -0.97 7.14 0.62
C VAL A 86 -1.55 7.07 2.03
N LYS A 87 -0.72 6.81 3.04
CA LYS A 87 -1.13 6.80 4.46
C LYS A 87 -1.78 8.12 4.86
N GLU A 88 -1.16 9.24 4.50
CA GLU A 88 -1.68 10.57 4.83
C GLU A 88 -2.94 10.92 4.01
N ALA A 89 -3.03 10.48 2.76
CA ALA A 89 -4.21 10.63 1.93
C ALA A 89 -5.43 9.93 2.54
N CYS A 90 -5.24 8.72 3.11
CA CYS A 90 -6.28 7.97 3.79
C CYS A 90 -6.73 8.67 5.07
N LYS A 91 -5.78 9.11 5.92
CA LYS A 91 -6.09 9.83 7.16
C LYS A 91 -6.86 11.12 6.91
N THR A 92 -6.39 11.93 5.95
CA THR A 92 -7.02 13.21 5.60
C THR A 92 -8.41 13.02 5.02
N LEU A 93 -8.65 11.93 4.29
CA LEU A 93 -9.98 11.56 3.81
C LEU A 93 -10.93 11.27 4.97
N VAL A 94 -10.47 10.50 5.97
CA VAL A 94 -11.27 10.09 7.12
C VAL A 94 -11.70 11.30 7.98
N ILE A 95 -10.86 12.33 8.08
CA ILE A 95 -11.18 13.57 8.82
C ILE A 95 -11.85 14.65 7.94
N ASP A 96 -12.45 14.27 6.81
CA ASP A 96 -13.16 15.16 5.87
C ASP A 96 -12.32 16.34 5.34
N CYS A 97 -11.05 16.07 5.02
CA CYS A 97 -10.15 17.01 4.35
C CYS A 97 -9.93 16.62 2.88
N PRO A 98 -10.94 16.80 2.00
CA PRO A 98 -10.93 16.24 0.65
C PRO A 98 -9.82 16.80 -0.25
N THR A 99 -9.51 18.10 -0.15
CA THR A 99 -8.41 18.71 -0.92
C THR A 99 -7.07 18.07 -0.60
N SER A 100 -6.77 17.89 0.70
CA SER A 100 -5.53 17.27 1.16
C SER A 100 -5.43 15.83 0.69
N SER A 101 -6.51 15.06 0.81
CA SER A 101 -6.57 13.67 0.35
C SER A 101 -6.28 13.54 -1.15
N VAL A 102 -6.91 14.39 -1.98
CA VAL A 102 -6.68 14.40 -3.43
C VAL A 102 -5.23 14.78 -3.76
N ILE A 103 -4.70 15.84 -3.16
CA ILE A 103 -3.31 16.28 -3.42
C ILE A 103 -2.30 15.20 -3.05
N LEU A 104 -2.46 14.54 -1.90
CA LEU A 104 -1.57 13.49 -1.44
C LEU A 104 -1.66 12.23 -2.31
N SER A 105 -2.88 11.85 -2.71
CA SER A 105 -3.09 10.75 -3.66
C SER A 105 -2.40 11.02 -4.99
N LEU A 106 -2.58 12.23 -5.54
CA LEU A 106 -1.93 12.63 -6.78
C LEU A 106 -0.41 12.68 -6.62
N ARG A 107 0.12 13.15 -5.49
CA ARG A 107 1.57 13.18 -5.26
C ARG A 107 2.17 11.77 -5.19
N ALA A 108 1.47 10.82 -4.57
CA ALA A 108 1.86 9.41 -4.56
C ALA A 108 1.94 8.86 -5.99
N LEU A 109 0.87 9.03 -6.77
CA LEU A 109 0.83 8.57 -8.16
C LEU A 109 1.88 9.24 -9.05
N GLU A 110 2.30 10.48 -8.75
CA GLU A 110 3.31 11.19 -9.55
C GLU A 110 4.64 10.47 -9.51
N ARG A 111 4.99 9.92 -8.34
CA ARG A 111 6.23 9.15 -8.18
C ARG A 111 6.15 7.86 -8.98
N CYS A 112 5.04 7.13 -8.88
CA CYS A 112 4.84 5.90 -9.66
C CYS A 112 4.86 6.17 -11.16
N LEU A 113 4.25 7.27 -11.62
CA LEU A 113 4.26 7.69 -13.02
C LEU A 113 5.67 7.98 -13.53
N ARG A 114 6.53 8.61 -12.70
CA ARG A 114 7.93 8.87 -13.05
C ARG A 114 8.71 7.57 -13.20
N VAL A 115 8.54 6.62 -12.28
CA VAL A 115 9.15 5.29 -12.38
C VAL A 115 8.71 4.61 -13.66
N TRP A 116 7.41 4.59 -13.94
CA TRP A 116 6.88 3.99 -15.17
C TRP A 116 7.44 4.64 -16.44
N HIS A 117 7.51 5.97 -16.48
CA HIS A 117 8.12 6.69 -17.59
C HIS A 117 9.60 6.33 -17.77
N GLU A 118 10.37 6.30 -16.68
CA GLU A 118 11.79 5.94 -16.73
C GLU A 118 11.99 4.53 -17.27
N GLU A 119 11.16 3.58 -16.87
CA GLU A 119 11.19 2.20 -17.38
C GLU A 119 10.83 2.12 -18.87
N LYS A 120 9.79 2.82 -19.33
CA LYS A 120 9.34 2.74 -20.74
C LYS A 120 10.23 3.52 -21.72
N THR A 121 10.84 4.60 -21.28
CA THR A 121 11.57 5.53 -22.18
C THR A 121 13.09 5.48 -22.03
N GLU A 122 13.60 4.78 -21.02
CA GLU A 122 15.00 4.81 -20.57
C GLU A 122 15.51 6.22 -20.21
N ASN A 123 14.63 7.22 -20.14
CA ASN A 123 14.96 8.61 -19.91
C ASN A 123 14.43 9.09 -18.56
N LYS A 124 15.34 9.64 -17.76
CA LYS A 124 14.99 10.32 -16.52
C LYS A 124 14.18 11.57 -16.80
N LEU A 125 13.00 11.62 -16.21
CA LEU A 125 12.10 12.74 -16.40
C LEU A 125 12.27 13.76 -15.29
N GLU A 126 13.03 14.82 -15.59
CA GLU A 126 13.14 16.02 -14.74
C GLU A 126 11.90 16.94 -14.84
N ALA A 127 10.95 16.64 -15.73
CA ALA A 127 9.83 17.51 -16.03
C ALA A 127 8.65 17.37 -15.05
N ALA A 128 7.68 18.28 -15.13
CA ALA A 128 6.44 18.22 -14.35
C ALA A 128 5.50 17.11 -14.89
N TRP A 129 4.61 16.60 -14.05
CA TRP A 129 3.57 15.61 -14.41
C TRP A 129 2.94 15.80 -15.78
N GLY A 130 2.52 17.03 -16.08
CA GLY A 130 1.83 17.34 -17.34
C GLY A 130 2.69 17.03 -18.57
N THR A 131 4.00 17.20 -18.44
CA THR A 131 4.99 16.85 -19.47
C THR A 131 5.22 15.35 -19.53
N ALA A 132 5.35 14.69 -18.36
CA ALA A 132 5.52 13.22 -18.29
C ALA A 132 4.39 12.48 -18.99
N LEU A 133 3.14 12.83 -18.63
CA LEU A 133 1.96 12.24 -19.23
C LEU A 133 1.83 12.61 -20.70
N GLY A 134 2.18 13.84 -21.08
CA GLY A 134 2.18 14.27 -22.48
C GLY A 134 3.14 13.46 -23.34
N GLN A 135 4.34 13.18 -22.84
CA GLN A 135 5.35 12.38 -23.54
C GLN A 135 4.91 10.92 -23.67
N LEU A 136 4.41 10.29 -22.59
CA LEU A 136 3.85 8.94 -22.66
C LEU A 136 2.72 8.85 -23.68
N ILE A 137 1.76 9.79 -23.66
CA ILE A 137 0.67 9.80 -24.64
C ILE A 137 1.21 9.91 -26.07
N SER A 138 2.18 10.79 -26.32
CA SER A 138 2.79 10.92 -27.65
C SER A 138 3.47 9.64 -28.11
N GLU A 139 4.19 8.94 -27.23
CA GLU A 139 4.85 7.66 -27.58
C GLU A 139 3.86 6.53 -27.89
N PHE A 140 2.75 6.46 -27.15
CA PHE A 140 1.67 5.50 -27.44
C PHE A 140 0.91 5.88 -28.72
N GLN A 141 0.78 7.17 -29.02
CA GLN A 141 0.13 7.66 -30.24
C GLN A 141 1.01 7.49 -31.50
N GLU A 142 2.33 7.66 -31.42
CA GLU A 142 3.23 7.40 -32.55
C GLU A 142 3.18 5.94 -33.03
N LYS A 143 2.76 5.01 -32.16
CA LYS A 143 2.50 3.61 -32.52
C LYS A 143 1.14 3.38 -33.19
N THR A 144 0.25 4.37 -33.19
CA THR A 144 -1.16 4.25 -33.60
C THR A 144 -1.48 5.24 -34.73
N ASP A 145 -1.53 4.76 -35.97
CA ASP A 145 -1.70 5.56 -37.23
C ASP A 145 -3.07 6.27 -37.41
N SER A 146 -3.86 6.46 -36.35
CA SER A 146 -5.20 7.06 -36.43
C SER A 146 -5.17 8.58 -36.20
N ASN A 147 -6.00 9.35 -36.95
CA ASN A 147 -6.05 10.82 -36.90
C ASN A 147 -7.20 11.38 -36.03
N ASP A 148 -7.99 10.54 -35.35
CA ASP A 148 -9.13 10.99 -34.53
C ASP A 148 -8.79 10.90 -33.04
N VAL A 149 -8.77 12.05 -32.35
CA VAL A 149 -8.41 12.16 -30.91
C VAL A 149 -9.31 11.30 -30.03
N MET A 150 -10.58 11.12 -30.42
CA MET A 150 -11.53 10.32 -29.65
C MET A 150 -11.28 8.82 -29.81
N GLU A 151 -10.86 8.38 -31.00
CA GLU A 151 -10.49 6.99 -31.33
C GLU A 151 -9.11 6.64 -30.77
N GLN A 152 -8.18 7.61 -30.79
CA GLN A 152 -6.87 7.51 -30.14
C GLN A 152 -7.01 7.27 -28.63
N LEU A 153 -7.96 7.91 -27.95
CA LEU A 153 -8.20 7.72 -26.51
C LEU A 153 -8.83 6.35 -26.18
N SER A 154 -9.57 5.73 -27.11
CA SER A 154 -10.15 4.40 -26.89
C SER A 154 -9.14 3.27 -27.02
N ASP A 155 -8.04 3.49 -27.74
CA ASP A 155 -6.95 2.51 -27.91
C ASP A 155 -5.82 2.68 -26.87
N LEU A 156 -5.89 3.69 -26.01
CA LEU A 156 -4.90 3.86 -24.94
C LEU A 156 -5.10 2.81 -23.83
N PRO A 157 -4.00 2.32 -23.23
CA PRO A 157 -4.07 1.52 -22.01
C PRO A 157 -4.97 2.18 -20.95
N PRO A 158 -5.77 1.40 -20.19
CA PRO A 158 -6.64 1.90 -19.12
C PRO A 158 -5.92 2.89 -18.17
N VAL A 159 -4.64 2.63 -17.92
CA VAL A 159 -3.72 3.46 -17.13
C VAL A 159 -3.73 4.92 -17.59
N LEU A 160 -3.64 5.17 -18.91
CA LEU A 160 -3.58 6.52 -19.46
C LEU A 160 -4.91 7.27 -19.35
N SER A 161 -6.04 6.55 -19.45
CA SER A 161 -7.37 7.13 -19.24
C SER A 161 -7.54 7.61 -17.80
N ASN A 162 -7.13 6.79 -16.83
CA ASN A 162 -7.13 7.15 -15.41
C ASN A 162 -6.21 8.33 -15.12
N LEU A 163 -5.00 8.34 -15.70
CA LEU A 163 -4.04 9.43 -15.56
C LEU A 163 -4.55 10.76 -16.13
N PHE A 164 -5.30 10.72 -17.24
CA PHE A 164 -5.93 11.91 -17.81
C PHE A 164 -6.97 12.51 -16.86
N TYR A 165 -7.85 11.67 -16.30
CA TYR A 165 -8.82 12.10 -15.29
C TYR A 165 -8.13 12.74 -14.06
N LEU A 166 -7.08 12.09 -13.56
CA LEU A 166 -6.35 12.55 -12.36
C LEU A 166 -5.55 13.84 -12.62
N LYS A 167 -5.06 14.06 -13.85
CA LYS A 167 -4.47 15.34 -14.27
C LYS A 167 -5.49 16.47 -14.20
N GLU A 168 -6.70 16.26 -14.73
CA GLU A 168 -7.75 17.28 -14.65
C GLU A 168 -8.12 17.58 -13.21
N LYS A 169 -8.20 16.56 -12.35
CA LYS A 169 -8.44 16.75 -10.92
C LYS A 169 -7.32 17.52 -10.24
N ARG A 170 -6.05 17.30 -10.59
CA ARG A 170 -4.92 18.10 -10.11
C ARG A 170 -5.09 19.59 -10.42
N ASN A 171 -5.43 19.90 -11.67
CA ASN A 171 -5.64 21.28 -12.11
C ASN A 171 -6.79 21.94 -11.34
N GLU A 172 -7.86 21.19 -11.09
CA GLU A 172 -9.01 21.63 -10.32
C GLU A 172 -8.62 21.97 -8.87
N VAL A 173 -7.99 21.05 -8.15
CA VAL A 173 -7.63 21.25 -6.73
C VAL A 173 -6.50 22.26 -6.52
N SER A 174 -5.75 22.60 -7.57
CA SER A 174 -4.74 23.66 -7.54
C SER A 174 -5.34 25.06 -7.65
N HIS A 175 -6.62 25.17 -8.02
CA HIS A 175 -7.30 26.46 -8.11
C HIS A 175 -7.88 26.87 -6.75
N PRO A 176 -7.60 28.09 -6.23
CA PRO A 176 -8.00 28.49 -4.88
C PRO A 176 -9.52 28.48 -4.66
N ASP A 177 -10.29 28.77 -5.71
CA ASP A 177 -11.75 28.83 -5.65
C ASP A 177 -12.45 27.48 -5.87
N LYS A 178 -11.69 26.40 -6.10
CA LYS A 178 -12.25 25.07 -6.33
C LYS A 178 -11.78 24.12 -5.25
N SER A 179 -12.69 23.27 -4.78
CA SER A 179 -12.38 22.24 -3.79
C SER A 179 -13.19 21.01 -4.10
N PRO A 180 -12.57 19.81 -4.04
CA PRO A 180 -13.28 18.58 -4.30
C PRO A 180 -14.24 18.29 -3.16
N THR A 181 -15.37 17.70 -3.48
CA THR A 181 -16.28 17.11 -2.49
C THR A 181 -15.65 15.86 -1.86
N SER A 182 -16.12 15.45 -0.68
CA SER A 182 -15.67 14.21 -0.03
C SER A 182 -15.95 12.97 -0.89
N GLN A 183 -16.98 13.00 -1.74
CA GLN A 183 -17.24 11.95 -2.73
C GLN A 183 -16.18 11.92 -3.85
N GLU A 184 -15.78 13.08 -4.35
CA GLU A 184 -14.73 13.17 -5.37
C GLU A 184 -13.36 12.78 -4.82
N ALA A 185 -13.05 13.15 -3.57
CA ALA A 185 -11.82 12.75 -2.91
C ALA A 185 -11.72 11.22 -2.75
N ARG A 186 -12.80 10.58 -2.30
CA ARG A 186 -12.91 9.11 -2.26
C ARG A 186 -12.66 8.47 -3.62
N ARG A 187 -13.37 8.97 -4.63
CA ARG A 187 -13.23 8.46 -6.00
C ARG A 187 -11.79 8.62 -6.50
N SER A 188 -11.16 9.75 -6.21
CA SER A 188 -9.77 10.03 -6.60
C SER A 188 -8.78 9.09 -5.89
N LEU A 189 -8.99 8.80 -4.60
CA LEU A 189 -8.18 7.82 -3.86
C LEU A 189 -8.29 6.42 -4.48
N MET A 190 -9.51 5.97 -4.80
CA MET A 190 -9.71 4.65 -5.40
C MET A 190 -9.14 4.54 -6.81
N ILE A 191 -9.33 5.57 -7.65
CA ILE A 191 -8.74 5.61 -9.00
C ILE A 191 -7.21 5.64 -8.89
N MET A 192 -6.66 6.41 -7.95
CA MET A 192 -5.22 6.42 -7.68
C MET A 192 -4.70 5.02 -7.34
N ALA A 193 -5.34 4.32 -6.41
CA ALA A 193 -4.92 2.98 -6.01
C ALA A 193 -4.95 2.03 -7.22
N ALA A 194 -6.05 2.01 -7.98
CA ALA A 194 -6.17 1.22 -9.20
C ALA A 194 -5.09 1.57 -10.24
N THR A 195 -4.80 2.87 -10.44
CA THR A 195 -3.79 3.30 -11.44
C THR A 195 -2.38 2.90 -11.01
N ILE A 196 -2.07 2.94 -9.71
CA ILE A 196 -0.78 2.45 -9.20
C ILE A 196 -0.64 0.94 -9.45
N THR A 197 -1.69 0.16 -9.19
CA THR A 197 -1.71 -1.27 -9.49
C THR A 197 -1.52 -1.53 -10.98
N GLU A 198 -2.26 -0.83 -11.84
CA GLU A 198 -2.12 -0.97 -13.30
C GLU A 198 -0.72 -0.56 -13.79
N ILE A 199 -0.11 0.49 -13.21
CA ILE A 199 1.29 0.86 -13.52
C ILE A 199 2.24 -0.27 -13.13
N HIS A 200 2.04 -0.87 -11.96
CA HIS A 200 2.85 -1.99 -11.50
C HIS A 200 2.73 -3.17 -12.48
N GLU A 201 1.50 -3.56 -12.83
CA GLU A 201 1.23 -4.60 -13.84
C GLU A 201 1.92 -4.26 -15.17
N GLU A 202 1.80 -3.04 -15.69
CA GLU A 202 2.47 -2.64 -16.95
C GLU A 202 4.01 -2.68 -16.92
N ILE A 203 4.62 -2.60 -15.73
CA ILE A 203 6.09 -2.71 -15.55
C ILE A 203 6.51 -4.19 -15.43
N TYR A 204 5.70 -5.02 -14.78
CA TYR A 204 6.08 -6.38 -14.40
C TYR A 204 5.38 -7.48 -15.22
N ASP A 205 4.13 -7.32 -15.70
CA ASP A 205 3.44 -8.28 -16.57
C ASP A 205 4.08 -8.37 -17.96
N GLU A 206 4.67 -7.29 -18.49
CA GLU A 206 5.51 -7.36 -19.70
C GLU A 206 6.72 -8.30 -19.52
N LYS A 207 7.10 -8.63 -18.28
CA LYS A 207 8.18 -9.57 -17.95
C LYS A 207 7.68 -11.01 -17.70
N VAL A 208 6.36 -11.24 -17.61
CA VAL A 208 5.75 -12.54 -17.27
C VAL A 208 5.35 -13.35 -18.52
N VAL A 209 5.33 -12.76 -19.71
CA VAL A 209 4.98 -13.46 -20.96
C VAL A 209 6.20 -14.23 -21.53
N GLU A 210 6.47 -15.41 -20.96
CA GLU A 210 6.93 -16.66 -21.65
C GLU A 210 7.42 -17.68 -20.59
N TYR A 211 6.50 -18.30 -19.86
CA TYR A 211 6.79 -19.42 -18.95
C TYR A 211 5.87 -20.62 -19.20
N GLU A 212 5.89 -21.15 -20.43
CA GLU A 212 5.16 -22.39 -20.74
C GLU A 212 5.98 -23.68 -20.56
N ASN A 213 7.26 -23.65 -20.12
CA ASN A 213 8.07 -24.88 -20.08
C ASN A 213 9.08 -25.01 -18.92
N GLY A 214 8.82 -24.46 -17.73
CA GLY A 214 9.58 -24.83 -16.52
C GLY A 214 11.09 -24.55 -16.55
N ASP A 215 11.54 -23.70 -17.47
CA ASP A 215 12.89 -23.17 -17.51
C ASP A 215 12.86 -21.73 -17.01
N PHE A 216 13.64 -21.45 -15.96
CA PHE A 216 13.84 -20.11 -15.36
C PHE A 216 14.63 -19.16 -16.28
N GLU A 217 14.54 -19.32 -17.61
CA GLU A 217 15.40 -18.62 -18.57
C GLU A 217 15.07 -17.13 -18.70
N ASN A 218 13.93 -16.66 -18.18
CA ASN A 218 13.43 -15.30 -18.41
C ASN A 218 13.25 -14.44 -17.14
N VAL A 219 13.85 -14.78 -15.99
CA VAL A 219 13.70 -13.93 -14.78
C VAL A 219 14.61 -12.72 -14.96
N ASP A 220 14.05 -11.59 -15.39
CA ASP A 220 14.81 -10.35 -15.55
C ASP A 220 15.04 -9.66 -14.20
N VAL A 221 16.16 -10.05 -13.60
CA VAL A 221 16.70 -9.53 -12.35
C VAL A 221 17.81 -8.49 -12.56
N LYS A 222 18.04 -8.07 -13.81
CA LYS A 222 19.06 -7.07 -14.13
C LYS A 222 18.60 -5.70 -13.62
N GLY A 223 19.52 -4.99 -12.98
CA GLY A 223 19.24 -3.66 -12.40
C GLY A 223 18.60 -3.68 -11.01
N LEU A 224 18.05 -4.80 -10.54
CA LEU A 224 17.50 -4.90 -9.19
C LEU A 224 18.59 -4.83 -8.10
N SER A 225 18.22 -4.33 -6.92
CA SER A 225 19.04 -4.44 -5.70
C SER A 225 19.27 -5.91 -5.34
N ALA A 226 20.21 -6.20 -4.43
CA ALA A 226 20.46 -7.57 -3.97
C ALA A 226 19.20 -8.18 -3.32
N GLU A 227 18.58 -7.43 -2.40
CA GLU A 227 17.32 -7.77 -1.72
C GLU A 227 16.18 -8.01 -2.71
N ASN A 228 15.91 -7.08 -3.62
CA ASN A 228 14.81 -7.23 -4.58
C ASN A 228 15.05 -8.40 -5.54
N ALA A 229 16.27 -8.57 -6.05
CA ALA A 229 16.59 -9.70 -6.91
C ALA A 229 16.38 -11.05 -6.19
N PHE A 230 16.69 -11.12 -4.90
CA PHE A 230 16.48 -12.31 -4.09
C PHE A 230 14.99 -12.55 -3.83
N LEU A 231 14.23 -11.53 -3.41
CA LEU A 231 12.80 -11.65 -3.14
C LEU A 231 12.00 -11.99 -4.41
N THR A 232 12.31 -11.37 -5.55
CA THR A 232 11.70 -11.72 -6.84
C THR A 232 11.86 -13.21 -7.15
N LEU A 233 13.05 -13.77 -6.95
CA LEU A 233 13.27 -15.21 -7.14
C LEU A 233 12.51 -16.07 -6.13
N VAL A 234 12.42 -15.64 -4.87
CA VAL A 234 11.65 -16.36 -3.83
C VAL A 234 10.16 -16.40 -4.19
N TYR A 235 9.57 -15.27 -4.58
CA TYR A 235 8.17 -15.20 -4.98
C TYR A 235 7.89 -16.05 -6.22
N GLU A 236 8.78 -16.00 -7.21
CA GLU A 236 8.66 -16.84 -8.42
C GLU A 236 8.66 -18.34 -8.06
N PHE A 237 9.52 -18.76 -7.13
CA PHE A 237 9.54 -20.13 -6.64
C PHE A 237 8.26 -20.54 -5.90
N ILE A 238 7.64 -19.60 -5.16
CA ILE A 238 6.38 -19.83 -4.47
C ILE A 238 5.24 -19.98 -5.47
N GLU A 239 5.13 -19.07 -6.44
CA GLU A 239 4.09 -19.10 -7.47
C GLU A 239 4.15 -20.35 -8.33
N GLN A 240 5.36 -20.78 -8.70
CA GLN A 240 5.57 -22.02 -9.45
C GLN A 240 5.39 -23.30 -8.60
N GLY A 241 5.05 -23.16 -7.31
CA GLY A 241 4.78 -24.29 -6.41
C GLY A 241 6.03 -25.09 -6.02
N PHE A 242 7.22 -24.50 -6.15
CA PHE A 242 8.50 -25.14 -5.78
C PHE A 242 8.83 -25.03 -4.28
N THR A 243 7.82 -24.86 -3.43
CA THR A 243 7.98 -24.72 -1.98
C THR A 243 7.54 -25.98 -1.23
N ASP A 244 8.21 -26.23 -0.10
CA ASP A 244 7.71 -27.16 0.91
C ASP A 244 7.17 -26.35 2.09
N ASN A 245 5.84 -26.26 2.22
CA ASN A 245 5.15 -25.44 3.22
C ASN A 245 5.47 -23.94 3.16
N GLY A 246 5.56 -23.37 1.96
CA GLY A 246 5.89 -21.94 1.77
C GLY A 246 7.37 -21.60 2.03
N ALA A 247 8.22 -22.61 2.26
CA ALA A 247 9.66 -22.43 2.35
C ALA A 247 10.35 -22.83 1.04
N VAL A 248 11.26 -21.98 0.58
CA VAL A 248 12.09 -22.17 -0.62
C VAL A 248 13.47 -22.67 -0.21
N ASP A 249 14.00 -23.69 -0.90
CA ASP A 249 15.37 -24.18 -0.71
C ASP A 249 16.40 -23.19 -1.29
N VAL A 250 17.26 -22.65 -0.44
CA VAL A 250 18.28 -21.66 -0.81
C VAL A 250 19.28 -22.23 -1.83
N SER A 251 19.57 -23.52 -1.79
CA SER A 251 20.43 -24.18 -2.77
C SER A 251 19.82 -24.16 -4.17
N ARG A 252 18.48 -24.28 -4.25
CA ARG A 252 17.76 -24.16 -5.52
C ARG A 252 17.72 -22.72 -6.01
N LEU A 253 17.52 -21.75 -5.11
CA LEU A 253 17.61 -20.32 -5.44
C LEU A 253 18.99 -19.97 -6.00
N LYS A 254 20.07 -20.48 -5.40
CA LYS A 254 21.44 -20.31 -5.90
C LYS A 254 21.63 -20.93 -7.30
N ALA A 255 21.10 -22.12 -7.52
CA ALA A 255 21.18 -22.79 -8.81
C ALA A 255 20.45 -21.98 -9.91
N VAL A 256 19.25 -21.45 -9.61
CA VAL A 256 18.49 -20.61 -10.54
C VAL A 256 19.14 -19.25 -10.72
N GLY A 257 19.57 -18.59 -9.65
CA GLY A 257 20.28 -17.31 -9.72
C GLY A 257 21.49 -17.35 -10.63
N SER A 258 22.25 -18.45 -10.62
CA SER A 258 23.37 -18.64 -11.54
C SER A 258 22.96 -18.73 -13.02
N LYS A 259 21.76 -19.25 -13.31
CA LYS A 259 21.21 -19.29 -14.69
C LYS A 259 20.76 -17.91 -15.16
N VAL A 260 20.30 -17.05 -14.24
CA VAL A 260 19.82 -15.69 -14.54
C VAL A 260 20.87 -14.60 -14.25
N ASP A 261 22.16 -14.97 -14.24
CA ASP A 261 23.30 -14.07 -14.09
C ASP A 261 23.33 -13.27 -12.76
N ILE A 262 22.75 -13.83 -11.69
CA ILE A 262 22.92 -13.32 -10.33
C ILE A 262 24.11 -14.04 -9.68
N SER A 263 25.12 -13.27 -9.28
CA SER A 263 26.23 -13.80 -8.49
C SER A 263 25.75 -14.34 -7.14
N GLU A 264 26.31 -15.46 -6.69
CA GLU A 264 25.99 -16.07 -5.39
C GLU A 264 26.06 -15.08 -4.23
N ASN A 265 27.08 -14.22 -4.19
CA ASN A 265 27.21 -13.16 -3.17
C ASN A 265 26.02 -12.19 -3.16
N LYS A 266 25.43 -11.90 -4.33
CA LYS A 266 24.27 -11.00 -4.43
C LYS A 266 23.01 -11.67 -3.87
N LEU A 267 22.84 -12.99 -4.06
CA LEU A 267 21.76 -13.75 -3.43
C LEU A 267 21.94 -13.85 -1.92
N GLU A 268 23.15 -14.13 -1.45
CA GLU A 268 23.44 -14.24 -0.01
C GLU A 268 23.21 -12.91 0.70
N ASN A 269 23.68 -11.81 0.10
CA ASN A 269 23.41 -10.47 0.63
C ASN A 269 21.90 -10.17 0.63
N GLY A 270 21.18 -10.45 -0.47
CA GLY A 270 19.74 -10.22 -0.54
C GLY A 270 18.94 -11.03 0.47
N MET A 271 19.31 -12.30 0.69
CA MET A 271 18.73 -13.13 1.75
C MET A 271 18.99 -12.52 3.12
N MET A 272 20.22 -12.09 3.38
CA MET A 272 20.58 -11.53 4.68
C MET A 272 19.89 -10.18 4.92
N ASP A 273 19.77 -9.35 3.89
CA ASP A 273 19.03 -8.09 3.94
C ASP A 273 17.55 -8.35 4.26
N ALA A 274 16.90 -9.29 3.56
CA ALA A 274 15.50 -9.67 3.81
C ALA A 274 15.26 -10.25 5.23
N LEU A 275 16.21 -11.04 5.76
CA LEU A 275 16.16 -11.53 7.14
C LEU A 275 16.33 -10.40 8.16
N MET A 276 17.18 -9.42 7.87
CA MET A 276 17.46 -8.29 8.76
C MET A 276 16.35 -7.23 8.72
N SER A 277 15.68 -7.05 7.58
CA SER A 277 14.52 -6.17 7.40
C SER A 277 13.23 -6.76 7.98
N GLY A 278 13.20 -8.09 8.21
CA GLY A 278 12.04 -8.80 8.73
C GLY A 278 11.00 -9.13 7.65
N GLU A 279 11.40 -9.09 6.38
CA GLU A 279 10.58 -9.49 5.22
C GLU A 279 10.61 -11.01 4.98
N GLY A 280 11.40 -11.76 5.75
CA GLY A 280 11.41 -13.21 5.74
C GLY A 280 12.03 -13.84 6.98
N TYR A 281 11.95 -15.16 7.08
CA TYR A 281 12.62 -15.94 8.13
C TYR A 281 13.14 -17.28 7.59
N GLU A 282 14.11 -17.86 8.30
CA GLU A 282 14.70 -19.15 7.98
C GLU A 282 14.09 -20.23 8.92
N PRO A 283 13.08 -21.00 8.46
CA PRO A 283 12.45 -22.01 9.31
C PRO A 283 13.38 -23.18 9.65
N LYS A 284 14.34 -23.47 8.75
CA LYS A 284 15.37 -24.50 8.86
C LYS A 284 16.59 -24.06 8.07
N GLU A 285 17.77 -24.52 8.50
CA GLU A 285 19.03 -24.24 7.81
C GLU A 285 18.93 -24.55 6.31
N GLY A 286 19.18 -23.54 5.47
CA GLY A 286 19.10 -23.63 4.02
C GLY A 286 17.70 -23.47 3.42
N GLN A 287 16.70 -23.03 4.20
CA GLN A 287 15.36 -22.71 3.73
C GLN A 287 15.00 -21.25 4.01
N PHE A 288 14.22 -20.61 3.13
CA PHE A 288 13.76 -19.24 3.29
C PHE A 288 12.25 -19.15 3.11
N THR A 289 11.56 -18.45 4.00
CA THR A 289 10.12 -18.16 3.89
C THR A 289 9.90 -16.65 3.98
N PRO A 290 9.30 -16.00 2.97
CA PRO A 290 8.94 -14.59 3.07
C PRO A 290 7.77 -14.42 4.06
N ILE A 291 7.69 -13.24 4.69
CA ILE A 291 6.63 -12.86 5.63
C ILE A 291 5.56 -12.05 4.92
#